data_AF-A0A7C7N195-F1
#
_entry.id   AF-A0A7C7N195-F1
#
_cell.length_a   1.000
_cell.length_b   1.000
_cell.length_c   1.000
_cell.angle_alpha   90.00
_cell.angle_beta   90.00
_cell.angle_gamma   90.00
#
_symmetry.space_group_name_H-M   'P 1'
#
loop_
_entity.id
_entity.type
_entity.pdbx_description
1 polymer ?
#
loop_
_entity_poly.entity_id
_entity_poly.type
_entity_poly.pdbx_seq_one_letter_code
_entity_poly.pdbx_strand_id
1 'polypeptide(L)'
;MGLEIERKFQVVGDGWREKVVPTHYRQGYLAVGPPVSVRVRVADSKAMLNIKQSTLDIARAEFEYEIPLADAEHMLEHRCDGHIVEKNRYIIDFDGSRWEVDEFLGENEGLLIAETELDSIDQTFSRPPWLGPEVSEDERYFNSYLSQKPYNQWSEK
;
A
#
# COMPACT_ATOMS: atom_id res chain seq x y z
N MET A 1 -1.30 21.99 -3.35
CA MET A 1 -1.69 20.58 -3.14
C MET A 1 -1.47 19.87 -4.45
N GLY A 2 -0.47 18.98 -4.51
CA GLY A 2 -0.23 18.16 -5.68
C GLY A 2 -1.24 17.03 -5.73
N LEU A 3 -1.69 16.66 -6.93
CA LEU A 3 -2.37 15.40 -7.15
C LEU A 3 -1.26 14.34 -7.17
N GLU A 4 -1.27 13.39 -6.24
CA GLU A 4 -0.40 12.21 -6.34
C GLU A 4 -0.97 11.31 -7.45
N ILE A 5 -0.14 11.00 -8.45
CA ILE A 5 -0.50 10.11 -9.56
C ILE A 5 0.32 8.84 -9.39
N GLU A 6 -0.37 7.74 -9.08
CA GLU A 6 0.25 6.43 -8.84
C GLU A 6 -0.33 5.41 -9.81
N ARG A 7 0.52 4.51 -10.32
CA ARG A 7 0.09 3.34 -11.10
C ARG A 7 0.54 2.05 -10.42
N LYS A 8 -0.37 1.08 -10.35
CA LYS A 8 -0.15 -0.22 -9.69
C LYS A 8 -0.18 -1.35 -10.71
N PHE A 9 0.72 -2.31 -10.55
CA PHE A 9 0.85 -3.46 -11.43
C PHE A 9 1.02 -4.74 -10.62
N GLN A 10 0.51 -5.86 -11.14
CA GLN A 10 0.93 -7.16 -10.65
C GLN A 10 2.40 -7.41 -11.00
N VAL A 11 3.05 -8.32 -10.26
CA VAL A 11 4.42 -8.74 -10.52
C VAL A 11 4.45 -10.20 -10.95
N VAL A 12 5.13 -10.49 -12.06
CA VAL A 12 5.08 -11.81 -12.74
C VAL A 12 6.42 -12.55 -12.77
N GLY A 13 7.49 -11.98 -12.23
CA GLY A 13 8.80 -12.63 -12.18
C GLY A 13 9.59 -12.17 -10.96
N ASP A 14 10.67 -12.89 -10.63
CA ASP A 14 11.47 -12.63 -9.42
C ASP A 14 12.68 -11.71 -9.66
N GLY A 15 12.81 -11.12 -10.86
CA GLY A 15 13.94 -10.26 -11.22
C GLY A 15 14.06 -8.97 -10.40
N TRP A 16 13.04 -8.65 -9.60
CA TRP A 16 13.02 -7.52 -8.66
C TRP A 16 13.61 -7.87 -7.29
N ARG A 17 13.77 -9.16 -6.96
CA ARG A 17 14.31 -9.66 -5.68
C ARG A 17 15.83 -9.50 -5.64
N GLU A 18 16.32 -8.31 -5.95
CA GLU A 18 17.71 -7.93 -5.70
C GLU A 18 18.00 -7.98 -4.20
N LYS A 19 19.28 -7.93 -3.81
CA LYS A 19 19.68 -7.88 -2.38
C LYS A 19 19.40 -6.51 -1.73
N VAL A 20 18.20 -5.98 -1.94
CA VAL A 20 17.70 -4.78 -1.27
C VAL A 20 17.13 -5.22 0.08
N VAL A 21 17.47 -4.47 1.12
CA VAL A 21 16.86 -4.68 2.44
C VAL A 21 15.46 -4.07 2.38
N PRO A 22 14.38 -4.87 2.54
CA PRO A 22 13.04 -4.31 2.55
C PRO A 22 12.79 -3.52 3.84
N THR A 23 11.84 -2.60 3.78
CA THR A 23 11.19 -2.05 4.97
C THR A 23 9.97 -2.91 5.28
N HIS A 24 9.84 -3.35 6.52
CA HIS A 24 8.68 -4.10 6.97
C HIS A 24 7.53 -3.14 7.30
N TYR A 25 6.36 -3.40 6.74
CA TYR A 25 5.17 -2.60 6.95
C TYR A 25 4.07 -3.44 7.61
N ARG A 26 3.46 -2.87 8.65
CA ARG A 26 2.19 -3.32 9.21
C ARG A 26 1.23 -2.15 9.22
N GLN A 27 0.01 -2.35 8.74
CA GLN A 27 -1.01 -1.31 8.75
C GLN A 27 -2.39 -1.89 8.98
N GLY A 28 -3.25 -1.08 9.57
CA GLY A 28 -4.64 -1.41 9.81
C GLY A 28 -5.47 -0.15 9.92
N TYR A 29 -6.78 -0.32 9.84
CA TYR A 29 -7.71 0.80 9.81
C TYR A 29 -8.52 0.82 11.10
N LEU A 30 -8.50 1.93 11.83
CA LEU A 30 -9.37 2.17 12.98
C LEU A 30 -10.80 2.51 12.53
N ALA A 31 -10.94 3.01 11.30
CA ALA A 31 -12.20 3.25 10.63
C ALA A 31 -12.00 3.15 9.11
N VAL A 32 -12.91 2.45 8.43
CA VAL A 32 -12.96 2.36 6.96
C VAL A 32 -14.34 2.78 6.47
N GLY A 33 -14.46 4.02 6.00
CA GLY A 33 -15.68 4.49 5.30
C GLY A 33 -16.19 5.86 5.76
N PRO A 34 -17.30 6.34 5.20
CA PRO A 34 -17.82 7.68 5.51
C PRO A 34 -18.16 7.85 7.01
N PRO A 35 -17.85 9.01 7.61
CA PRO A 35 -17.27 10.20 6.97
C PRO A 35 -15.73 10.21 6.92
N VAL A 36 -15.03 9.24 7.52
CA VAL A 36 -13.58 9.29 7.74
C VAL A 36 -12.92 7.92 7.63
N SER A 37 -11.79 7.86 6.92
CA SER A 37 -10.87 6.74 7.00
C SER A 37 -9.72 7.09 7.94
N VAL A 38 -9.48 6.24 8.93
CA VAL A 38 -8.38 6.39 9.88
C VAL A 38 -7.50 5.16 9.79
N ARG A 39 -6.24 5.36 9.39
CA ARG A 39 -5.25 4.29 9.22
C ARG A 39 -4.08 4.50 10.16
N VAL A 40 -3.71 3.45 10.88
CA VAL A 40 -2.44 3.36 11.59
C VAL A 40 -1.47 2.51 10.76
N ARG A 41 -0.24 2.99 10.59
CA ARG A 41 0.81 2.31 9.83
C ARG A 41 2.11 2.35 10.61
N VAL A 42 2.76 1.20 10.73
CA VAL A 42 4.13 1.04 11.22
C VAL A 42 5.00 0.63 10.03
N ALA A 43 6.12 1.33 9.85
CA ALA A 43 7.16 1.06 8.87
C ALA A 43 8.49 0.90 9.62
N ASP A 44 8.94 -0.35 9.79
CA ASP A 44 9.95 -0.76 10.76
C ASP A 44 9.69 -0.15 12.14
N SER A 45 10.45 0.87 12.53
CA SER A 45 10.36 1.53 13.83
C SER A 45 9.61 2.87 13.82
N LYS A 46 9.02 3.26 12.69
CA LYS A 46 8.30 4.54 12.53
C LYS A 46 6.81 4.30 12.42
N ALA A 47 6.02 5.04 13.18
CA ALA A 47 4.58 4.90 13.18
C ALA A 47 3.88 6.21 12.78
N MET A 48 2.86 6.07 11.93
CA MET A 48 2.06 7.18 11.41
C MET A 48 0.58 6.90 11.61
N LEU A 49 -0.16 7.93 12.04
CA LEU A 49 -1.62 7.98 12.01
C LEU A 49 -2.05 8.87 10.85
N ASN A 50 -2.90 8.33 9.99
CA ASN A 50 -3.42 8.99 8.82
C ASN A 50 -4.94 9.13 8.95
N ILE A 51 -5.47 10.33 8.75
CA ILE A 51 -6.91 10.64 8.83
C ILE A 51 -7.30 11.29 7.51
N LYS A 52 -8.09 10.57 6.70
CA LYS A 52 -8.61 11.05 5.41
C LYS A 52 -10.11 11.22 5.48
N GLN A 53 -10.61 12.33 4.95
CA GLN A 53 -12.05 12.48 4.71
C GLN A 53 -12.52 11.46 3.66
N SER A 54 -13.53 10.66 3.98
CA SER A 54 -14.06 9.61 3.10
C SER A 54 -15.27 10.13 2.30
N THR A 55 -15.06 11.16 1.48
CA THR A 55 -16.06 11.73 0.55
C THR A 55 -15.81 11.30 -0.91
N LEU A 56 -16.81 11.45 -1.77
CA LEU A 56 -16.72 11.17 -3.21
C LEU A 56 -15.90 12.23 -3.97
N ASP A 57 -15.45 13.30 -3.31
CA ASP A 57 -14.70 14.38 -3.94
C ASP A 57 -13.24 13.98 -4.23
N ILE A 58 -12.71 14.53 -5.33
CA ILE A 58 -11.35 14.28 -5.85
C ILE A 58 -10.28 14.90 -4.93
N ALA A 59 -10.61 15.99 -4.22
CA ALA A 59 -9.74 16.62 -3.23
C ALA A 59 -10.28 16.32 -1.83
N ARG A 60 -9.50 15.58 -1.04
CA ARG A 60 -9.88 15.18 0.32
C ARG A 60 -8.94 15.83 1.32
N ALA A 61 -9.48 16.28 2.45
CA ALA A 61 -8.65 16.67 3.57
C ALA A 61 -7.94 15.43 4.11
N GLU A 62 -6.61 15.53 4.22
CA GLU A 62 -5.74 14.48 4.74
C GLU A 62 -4.84 15.06 5.81
N PHE A 63 -4.74 14.34 6.92
CA PHE A 63 -3.86 14.69 8.03
C PHE A 63 -2.96 13.50 8.33
N GLU A 64 -1.67 13.77 8.49
CA GLU A 64 -0.68 12.78 8.87
C GLU A 64 0.08 13.23 10.11
N TYR A 65 0.17 12.32 11.09
CA TYR A 65 0.87 12.55 12.35
C TYR A 65 1.79 11.38 12.65
N GLU A 66 3.02 11.69 13.05
CA GLU A 66 3.87 10.70 13.71
C GLU A 66 3.29 10.41 15.10
N ILE A 67 3.23 9.13 15.47
CA ILE A 67 2.75 8.68 16.79
C ILE A 67 3.77 7.75 17.43
N PRO A 68 3.76 7.56 18.77
CA PRO A 68 4.65 6.60 19.42
C PRO A 68 4.45 5.18 18.87
N LEU A 69 5.55 4.47 18.63
CA LEU A 69 5.53 3.11 18.09
C LEU A 69 4.67 2.16 18.95
N ALA A 70 4.85 2.20 20.27
CA ALA A 70 4.11 1.35 21.20
C ALA A 70 2.58 1.58 21.13
N ASP A 71 2.15 2.83 20.93
CA ASP A 71 0.73 3.17 20.78
C ASP A 71 0.19 2.59 19.47
N ALA A 72 0.96 2.71 18.39
CA ALA A 72 0.59 2.18 17.08
C ALA A 72 0.49 0.64 17.07
N GLU A 73 1.45 -0.05 17.70
CA GLU A 73 1.42 -1.50 17.86
C GLU A 73 0.20 -1.95 18.64
N HIS A 74 -0.10 -1.28 19.77
CA HIS A 74 -1.29 -1.56 20.56
C HIS A 74 -2.59 -1.33 19.77
N MET A 75 -2.65 -0.29 18.94
CA MET A 75 -3.79 -0.04 18.04
C MET A 75 -3.95 -1.15 17.00
N LEU A 76 -2.86 -1.57 16.34
CA LEU A 76 -2.86 -2.64 15.35
C LEU A 76 -3.32 -3.97 15.94
N GLU A 77 -2.97 -4.29 17.18
CA GLU A 77 -3.31 -5.57 17.81
C GLU A 77 -4.76 -5.65 18.32
N HIS A 78 -5.39 -4.52 18.61
CA HIS A 78 -6.64 -4.53 19.40
C HIS A 78 -7.77 -3.63 18.89
N ARG A 79 -7.49 -2.69 17.97
CA ARG A 79 -8.42 -1.62 17.62
C ARG A 79 -8.74 -1.49 16.14
N CYS A 80 -8.00 -2.18 15.27
CA CYS A 80 -8.29 -2.15 13.85
C CYS A 80 -9.56 -2.95 13.52
N ASP A 81 -10.36 -2.36 12.63
CA ASP A 81 -11.46 -3.03 11.97
C ASP A 81 -10.91 -3.86 10.80
N GLY A 82 -11.38 -5.11 10.68
CA GLY A 82 -10.85 -6.08 9.73
C GLY A 82 -9.46 -6.63 10.09
N HIS A 83 -8.68 -6.89 9.04
CA HIS A 83 -7.42 -7.61 9.06
C HIS A 83 -6.23 -6.67 8.90
N ILE A 84 -5.10 -7.02 9.54
CA ILE A 84 -3.85 -6.28 9.39
C ILE A 84 -3.23 -6.60 8.03
N VAL A 85 -2.92 -5.55 7.27
CA VAL A 85 -2.17 -5.66 6.03
C VAL A 85 -0.69 -5.56 6.38
N GLU A 86 0.02 -6.66 6.17
CA GLU A 86 1.44 -6.79 6.44
C GLU A 86 2.18 -7.06 5.12
N LYS A 87 3.34 -6.43 4.93
CA LYS A 87 4.14 -6.56 3.70
C LYS A 87 5.60 -6.17 3.91
N ASN A 88 6.47 -6.71 3.07
CA ASN A 88 7.82 -6.20 2.86
C ASN A 88 7.80 -5.31 1.62
N ARG A 89 8.20 -4.03 1.76
CA ARG A 89 8.31 -3.09 0.64
C ARG A 89 9.78 -2.96 0.23
N TYR A 90 10.04 -3.22 -1.05
CA TYR A 90 11.34 -3.10 -1.67
C TYR A 90 11.35 -1.88 -2.58
N ILE A 91 12.36 -1.04 -2.46
CA ILE A 91 12.56 0.12 -3.33
C ILE A 91 13.56 -0.27 -4.42
N ILE A 92 13.17 -0.11 -5.67
CA ILE A 92 13.96 -0.54 -6.83
C ILE A 92 14.04 0.61 -7.83
N ASP A 93 15.26 1.00 -8.17
CA ASP A 93 15.51 1.94 -9.25
C ASP A 93 15.71 1.18 -10.56
N PHE A 94 14.90 1.50 -11.58
CA PHE A 94 14.99 0.88 -12.90
C PHE A 94 14.84 1.96 -13.99
N ASP A 95 15.88 2.12 -14.82
CA ASP A 95 15.91 3.10 -15.91
C ASP A 95 15.47 4.52 -15.52
N GLY A 96 15.81 4.95 -14.30
CA GLY A 96 15.48 6.28 -13.78
C GLY A 96 14.08 6.41 -13.19
N SER A 97 13.28 5.33 -13.15
CA SER A 97 12.02 5.26 -12.41
C SER A 97 12.22 4.53 -11.08
N ARG A 98 11.58 5.03 -10.03
CA ARG A 98 11.57 4.41 -8.71
C ARG A 98 10.31 3.58 -8.54
N TRP A 99 10.50 2.30 -8.25
CA TRP A 99 9.43 1.34 -8.03
C TRP A 99 9.38 0.93 -6.56
N GLU A 100 8.16 0.79 -6.05
CA GLU A 100 7.89 0.18 -4.75
C GLU A 100 7.25 -1.18 -5.00
N VAL A 101 8.00 -2.25 -4.76
CA VAL A 101 7.49 -3.61 -4.87
C VAL A 101 7.09 -4.11 -3.49
N ASP A 102 5.81 -4.41 -3.32
CA ASP A 102 5.22 -4.95 -2.12
C ASP A 102 5.06 -6.47 -2.21
N GLU A 103 5.75 -7.15 -1.31
CA GLU A 103 5.52 -8.56 -1.02
C GLU A 103 4.63 -8.68 0.20
N PHE A 104 3.35 -8.99 -0.03
CA PHE A 104 2.38 -9.12 1.05
C PHE A 104 2.59 -10.40 1.86
N LEU A 105 2.31 -10.30 3.16
CA LEU A 105 2.49 -11.33 4.17
C LEU A 105 1.15 -11.67 4.84
N GLY A 106 1.16 -12.68 5.71
CA GLY A 106 -0.01 -13.09 6.48
C GLY A 106 -1.17 -13.52 5.59
N GLU A 107 -2.37 -13.00 5.81
CA GLU A 107 -3.56 -13.37 5.03
C GLU A 107 -3.53 -12.87 3.58
N ASN A 108 -2.61 -11.95 3.27
CA ASN A 108 -2.37 -11.46 1.92
C ASN A 108 -1.15 -12.12 1.25
N GLU A 109 -0.58 -13.17 1.87
CA GLU A 109 0.58 -13.87 1.34
C GLU A 109 0.37 -14.41 -0.09
N GLY A 110 1.42 -14.27 -0.90
CA GLY A 110 1.43 -14.64 -2.31
C GLY A 110 1.00 -13.53 -3.27
N LEU A 111 0.49 -12.40 -2.76
CA LEU A 111 0.24 -11.20 -3.56
C LEU A 111 1.53 -10.38 -3.70
N LEU A 112 1.88 -10.02 -4.94
CA LEU A 112 2.97 -9.12 -5.26
C LEU A 112 2.44 -7.95 -6.09
N ILE A 113 2.70 -6.71 -5.65
CA ILE A 113 2.30 -5.50 -6.36
C ILE A 113 3.49 -4.57 -6.50
N ALA A 114 3.61 -3.95 -7.66
CA ALA A 114 4.56 -2.89 -7.92
C ALA A 114 3.83 -1.57 -8.15
N GLU A 115 4.27 -0.52 -7.47
CA GLU A 115 3.74 0.83 -7.56
C GLU A 115 4.84 1.77 -8.05
N THR A 116 4.48 2.74 -8.89
CA THR A 116 5.35 3.87 -9.24
C THR A 116 4.55 5.15 -9.15
N GLU A 117 5.16 6.18 -8.56
CA GLU A 117 4.62 7.54 -8.57
C GLU A 117 5.06 8.26 -9.84
N LEU A 118 4.19 9.13 -10.35
CA LEU A 118 4.39 9.92 -11.56
C LEU A 118 4.10 11.40 -11.28
N ASP A 119 4.85 12.29 -11.93
CA ASP A 119 4.66 13.73 -11.91
C ASP A 119 3.46 14.17 -12.78
N SER A 120 3.06 13.35 -13.75
CA SER A 120 1.91 13.61 -14.63
C SER A 120 1.31 12.31 -15.18
N ILE A 121 0.05 12.36 -15.60
CA ILE A 121 -0.67 11.18 -16.13
C ILE A 121 -0.07 10.66 -17.44
N ASP A 122 0.54 11.55 -18.23
CA ASP A 122 1.16 11.21 -19.52
C ASP A 122 2.65 10.85 -19.40
N GLN A 123 3.20 10.82 -18.18
CA GLN A 123 4.59 10.46 -17.95
C GLN A 123 4.84 9.01 -18.36
N THR A 124 5.82 8.83 -19.23
CA THR A 124 6.29 7.51 -19.64
C THR A 124 7.34 6.98 -18.66
N PHE A 125 7.40 5.66 -18.52
CA PHE A 125 8.41 4.96 -17.74
C PHE A 125 8.83 3.68 -18.47
N SER A 126 10.06 3.25 -18.28
CA SER A 126 10.51 1.95 -18.76
C SER A 126 9.82 0.84 -17.97
N ARG A 127 9.35 -0.20 -18.66
CA ARG A 127 8.67 -1.34 -18.03
C ARG A 127 9.70 -2.42 -17.67
N PRO A 128 9.93 -2.70 -16.37
CA PRO A 128 10.80 -3.79 -15.97
C PRO A 128 10.28 -5.15 -16.48
N PRO A 129 11.15 -6.14 -16.74
CA PRO A 129 10.74 -7.47 -17.22
C PRO A 129 9.80 -8.24 -16.27
N TRP A 130 9.83 -7.91 -14.98
CA TRP A 130 8.98 -8.51 -13.95
C TRP A 130 7.61 -7.83 -13.80
N LEU A 131 7.36 -6.73 -14.52
CA LEU A 131 6.13 -5.94 -14.43
C LEU A 131 4.99 -6.61 -15.22
N GLY A 132 3.92 -6.94 -14.52
CA GLY A 132 2.73 -7.59 -15.05
C GLY A 132 1.65 -6.63 -15.56
N PRO A 133 0.39 -7.08 -15.62
CA PRO A 133 -0.75 -6.24 -15.97
C PRO A 133 -0.97 -5.12 -14.96
N GLU A 134 -1.52 -4.02 -15.45
CA GLU A 134 -1.92 -2.89 -14.61
C GLU A 134 -3.22 -3.19 -13.87
N VAL A 135 -3.26 -2.80 -12.60
CA VAL A 135 -4.40 -2.97 -11.70
C VAL A 135 -4.74 -1.68 -10.93
N SER A 136 -4.28 -0.53 -11.44
CA SER A 136 -4.47 0.80 -10.82
C SER A 136 -5.93 1.13 -10.49
N GLU A 137 -6.89 0.68 -11.32
CA GLU A 137 -8.32 0.94 -11.15
C GLU A 137 -9.08 -0.18 -10.42
N ASP A 138 -8.42 -1.30 -10.11
CA ASP A 138 -9.06 -2.42 -9.45
C ASP A 138 -8.95 -2.28 -7.93
N GLU A 139 -10.04 -1.83 -7.31
CA GLU A 139 -10.14 -1.58 -5.87
C GLU A 139 -9.75 -2.78 -5.01
N ARG A 140 -9.82 -4.00 -5.54
CA ARG A 140 -9.41 -5.20 -4.80
C ARG A 140 -7.96 -5.12 -4.34
N TYR A 141 -7.09 -4.49 -5.15
CA TYR A 141 -5.66 -4.34 -4.84
C TYR A 141 -5.35 -3.19 -3.87
N PHE A 142 -6.37 -2.48 -3.38
CA PHE A 142 -6.15 -1.36 -2.47
C PHE A 142 -5.98 -1.90 -1.04
N ASN A 143 -5.08 -1.29 -0.26
CA ASN A 143 -4.84 -1.72 1.12
C ASN A 143 -6.12 -1.70 1.98
N SER A 144 -7.04 -0.76 1.74
CA SER A 144 -8.33 -0.71 2.43
C SER A 144 -9.24 -1.87 2.08
N TYR A 145 -9.19 -2.37 0.84
CA TYR A 145 -9.92 -3.56 0.44
C TYR A 145 -9.25 -4.81 1.01
N LEU A 146 -7.93 -4.94 0.88
CA LEU A 146 -7.16 -6.06 1.43
C LEU A 146 -7.31 -6.20 2.96
N SER A 147 -7.51 -5.09 3.68
CA SER A 147 -7.82 -5.12 5.11
C SER A 147 -9.22 -5.68 5.42
N GLN A 148 -10.19 -5.55 4.53
CA GLN A 148 -11.55 -6.04 4.75
C GLN A 148 -11.75 -7.45 4.16
N LYS A 149 -11.13 -7.71 3.01
CA LYS A 149 -11.20 -8.98 2.29
C LYS A 149 -9.79 -9.36 1.79
N PRO A 150 -9.01 -10.05 2.64
CA PRO A 150 -7.66 -10.45 2.31
C PRO A 150 -7.58 -11.33 1.06
N TYR A 151 -6.40 -11.35 0.43
CA TYR A 151 -6.15 -12.05 -0.82
C TYR A 151 -6.48 -13.55 -0.78
N ASN A 152 -6.30 -14.19 0.38
CA ASN A 152 -6.67 -15.60 0.57
C ASN A 152 -8.19 -15.87 0.48
N GLN A 153 -9.04 -14.84 0.57
CA GLN A 153 -10.50 -14.92 0.45
C GLN A 153 -11.02 -14.54 -0.94
N TRP A 154 -10.16 -14.29 -1.92
CA TRP A 154 -10.59 -13.93 -3.27
C TRP A 154 -11.07 -15.17 -4.03
N SER A 155 -12.22 -15.04 -4.68
CA SER A 155 -12.80 -16.11 -5.50
C SER A 155 -12.05 -16.31 -6.82
N GLU A 156 -11.49 -15.23 -7.36
CA GLU A 156 -10.63 -15.21 -8.55
C GLU A 156 -9.43 -14.33 -8.24
N LYS A 157 -8.23 -14.88 -8.44
CA LYS A 157 -6.94 -14.27 -8.18
C LYS A 157 -6.32 -13.68 -9.45
#